data_AF-A0A7Y4TEI3-F1
#
_entry.id   AF-A0A7Y4TEI3-F1
#
_cell.length_a   1.000
_cell.length_b   1.000
_cell.length_c   1.000
_cell.angle_alpha   90.00
_cell.angle_beta   90.00
_cell.angle_gamma   90.00
#
_symmetry.space_group_name_H-M   'P 1'
#
loop_
_entity.id
_entity.type
_entity.pdbx_description
1 polymer ?
#
loop_
_entity_poly.entity_id
_entity_poly.type
_entity_poly.pdbx_seq_one_letter_code
_entity_poly.pdbx_strand_id
1 'polypeptide(L)'
;HLESVWREPDHGIWEVRGPRRDFTHSKVMAWVAFDRAVQDAETWGLAGPVDRWRRLRDQLHHEVCSRGYDGERGTFTQFYGSRELDASLLLLPLVGFLAPEDPRARGTVDAVARELMPDGLVQRYAMDEASHRIDGLPPGEGCFLACTCWLADNYVLQGRYDEAEQLLERVLALRNDLGLLSEQYDPAQQRLVGNFPQAFSHVGLINTIRNIARRDGPAEHRRSTKDAGHA
;
A
#
# COMPACT_ATOMS: atom_id res chain seq x y z
N HIS A 1 -13.90 -21.77 4.19
CA HIS A 1 -14.50 -20.70 3.36
C HIS A 1 -13.45 -20.12 2.41
N LEU A 2 -12.39 -19.45 2.88
CA LEU A 2 -11.40 -18.81 1.99
C LEU A 2 -10.83 -19.74 0.90
N GLU A 3 -10.53 -21.00 1.25
CA GLU A 3 -10.03 -22.03 0.31
C GLU A 3 -10.93 -22.26 -0.91
N SER A 4 -12.23 -21.98 -0.83
CA SER A 4 -13.18 -22.13 -1.94
C SER A 4 -13.41 -20.83 -2.72
N VAL A 5 -13.42 -19.68 -2.05
CA VAL A 5 -13.86 -18.41 -2.66
C VAL A 5 -12.72 -17.55 -3.23
N TRP A 6 -11.45 -17.78 -2.86
CA TRP A 6 -10.35 -16.90 -3.27
C TRP A 6 -10.16 -16.81 -4.80
N ARG A 7 -10.61 -17.82 -5.55
CA ARG A 7 -10.55 -17.85 -7.02
C ARG A 7 -11.66 -17.03 -7.68
N GLU A 8 -12.67 -16.62 -6.93
CA GLU A 8 -13.75 -15.82 -7.48
C GLU A 8 -13.29 -14.37 -7.71
N PRO A 9 -13.73 -13.72 -8.79
CA PRO A 9 -13.57 -12.29 -8.97
C PRO A 9 -14.28 -11.49 -7.86
N ASP A 10 -13.82 -10.29 -7.52
CA ASP A 10 -14.44 -9.41 -6.51
C ASP A 10 -14.41 -7.93 -6.94
N HIS A 11 -14.72 -7.01 -6.03
CA HIS A 11 -14.76 -5.56 -6.28
C HIS A 11 -13.51 -4.81 -5.74
N GLY A 12 -12.46 -5.53 -5.35
CA GLY A 12 -11.24 -4.96 -4.79
C GLY A 12 -11.44 -4.28 -3.44
N ILE A 13 -10.36 -3.72 -2.89
CA ILE A 13 -10.38 -2.97 -1.62
C ILE A 13 -11.13 -1.63 -1.74
N TRP A 14 -11.23 -1.12 -2.97
CA TRP A 14 -11.90 0.15 -3.29
C TRP A 14 -13.40 0.00 -3.55
N GLU A 15 -13.94 -1.22 -3.47
CA GLU A 15 -15.34 -1.53 -3.76
C GLU A 15 -15.82 -0.95 -5.11
N VAL A 16 -15.03 -1.14 -6.16
CA VAL A 16 -15.31 -0.52 -7.47
C VAL A 16 -16.73 -0.86 -7.94
N ARG A 17 -17.39 0.13 -8.56
CA ARG A 17 -18.78 -0.02 -9.05
C ARG A 17 -18.84 -0.71 -10.41
N GLY A 18 -17.69 -0.94 -11.02
CA GLY A 18 -17.53 -1.77 -12.20
C GLY A 18 -17.76 -3.28 -11.96
N PRO A 19 -17.59 -4.09 -13.02
CA PRO A 19 -17.75 -5.54 -12.94
C PRO A 19 -16.70 -6.19 -12.04
N ARG A 20 -17.04 -7.35 -11.47
CA ARG A 20 -16.09 -8.15 -10.67
C ARG A 20 -14.85 -8.54 -11.49
N ARG A 21 -13.67 -8.47 -10.88
CA ARG A 21 -12.36 -8.78 -11.49
C ARG A 21 -11.48 -9.59 -10.53
N ASP A 22 -10.46 -10.23 -11.07
CA ASP A 22 -9.37 -10.84 -10.28
C ASP A 22 -8.37 -9.75 -9.84
N PHE A 23 -8.75 -8.92 -8.87
CA PHE A 23 -7.89 -7.86 -8.34
C PHE A 23 -6.64 -8.45 -7.69
N THR A 24 -5.46 -7.95 -8.11
CA THR A 24 -4.17 -8.45 -7.65
C THR A 24 -4.03 -8.33 -6.14
N HIS A 25 -4.41 -7.16 -5.58
CA HIS A 25 -4.46 -6.96 -4.13
C HIS A 25 -5.33 -7.99 -3.42
N SER A 26 -6.54 -8.27 -3.92
CA SER A 26 -7.45 -9.25 -3.29
C SER A 26 -6.84 -10.65 -3.24
N LYS A 27 -6.18 -11.08 -4.32
CA LYS A 27 -5.48 -12.38 -4.36
C LYS A 27 -4.27 -12.41 -3.42
N VAL A 28 -3.55 -11.30 -3.28
CA VAL A 28 -2.47 -11.14 -2.29
C VAL A 28 -3.00 -11.21 -0.86
N MET A 29 -4.15 -10.60 -0.56
CA MET A 29 -4.73 -10.70 0.78
C MET A 29 -5.23 -12.11 1.11
N ALA A 30 -5.70 -12.86 0.11
CA ALA A 30 -5.97 -14.30 0.28
C ALA A 30 -4.67 -15.08 0.57
N TRP A 31 -3.57 -14.74 -0.11
CA TRP A 31 -2.25 -15.30 0.20
C TRP A 31 -1.81 -14.99 1.63
N VAL A 32 -1.96 -13.74 2.08
CA VAL A 32 -1.60 -13.30 3.44
C VAL A 32 -2.31 -14.16 4.49
N ALA A 33 -3.61 -14.43 4.31
CA ALA A 33 -4.36 -15.25 5.24
C ALA A 33 -3.79 -16.67 5.38
N PHE A 34 -3.38 -17.31 4.28
CA PHE A 34 -2.73 -18.62 4.35
C PHE A 34 -1.32 -18.54 4.94
N ASP A 35 -0.55 -17.51 4.60
CA ASP A 35 0.79 -17.34 5.14
C ASP A 35 0.77 -17.13 6.65
N ARG A 36 -0.12 -16.27 7.16
CA ARG A 36 -0.29 -16.06 8.61
C ARG A 36 -0.81 -17.32 9.30
N ALA A 37 -1.74 -18.07 8.70
CA ALA A 37 -2.21 -19.33 9.27
C ALA A 37 -1.12 -20.39 9.39
N VAL A 38 -0.22 -20.49 8.40
CA VAL A 38 0.97 -21.35 8.46
C VAL A 38 1.93 -20.89 9.55
N GLN A 39 2.24 -19.59 9.57
CA GLN A 39 3.15 -19.00 10.57
C GLN A 39 2.63 -19.21 11.99
N ASP A 40 1.33 -19.01 12.22
CA ASP A 40 0.73 -19.18 13.54
C ASP A 40 0.77 -20.63 14.01
N ALA A 41 0.50 -21.58 13.11
CA ALA A 41 0.58 -23.01 13.43
C ALA A 41 2.01 -23.46 13.75
N GLU A 42 3.01 -22.96 13.01
CA GLU A 42 4.43 -23.29 13.23
C GLU A 42 5.01 -22.63 14.48
N THR A 43 4.65 -21.36 14.74
CA THR A 43 5.21 -20.57 15.84
C THR A 43 4.56 -20.89 17.17
N TRP A 44 3.24 -21.06 17.18
CA TRP A 44 2.44 -21.20 18.40
C TRP A 44 1.85 -22.59 18.59
N GLY A 45 2.12 -23.53 17.67
CA GLY A 45 1.62 -24.90 17.76
C GLY A 45 0.10 -25.01 17.59
N LEU A 46 -0.54 -24.06 16.91
CA LEU A 46 -1.99 -24.10 16.67
C LEU A 46 -2.34 -25.25 15.71
N ALA A 47 -3.46 -25.92 15.99
CA ALA A 47 -3.94 -27.02 15.16
C ALA A 47 -4.49 -26.51 13.81
N GLY A 48 -4.14 -27.22 12.73
CA GLY A 48 -4.67 -26.93 11.41
C GLY A 48 -4.04 -27.81 10.32
N PRO A 49 -4.63 -27.87 9.11
CA PRO A 49 -4.06 -28.58 7.97
C PRO A 49 -2.88 -27.82 7.36
N VAL A 50 -1.79 -27.64 8.12
CA VAL A 50 -0.64 -26.78 7.76
C VAL A 50 -0.06 -27.09 6.39
N ASP A 51 0.16 -28.36 6.06
CA ASP A 51 0.72 -28.74 4.75
C ASP A 51 -0.19 -28.35 3.59
N ARG A 52 -1.52 -28.35 3.81
CA ARG A 52 -2.48 -27.90 2.81
C ARG A 52 -2.43 -26.39 2.67
N TRP A 53 -2.35 -25.65 3.76
CA TRP A 53 -2.22 -24.19 3.74
C TRP A 53 -0.91 -23.74 3.09
N ARG A 54 0.21 -24.42 3.35
CA ARG A 54 1.49 -24.19 2.65
C ARG A 54 1.33 -24.33 1.13
N ARG A 55 0.72 -25.43 0.66
CA ARG A 55 0.47 -25.62 -0.78
C ARG A 55 -0.42 -24.53 -1.37
N LEU A 56 -1.48 -24.14 -0.66
CA LEU A 56 -2.39 -23.08 -1.14
C LEU A 56 -1.69 -21.71 -1.19
N ARG A 57 -0.90 -21.38 -0.16
CA ARG A 57 -0.06 -20.19 -0.12
C ARG A 57 0.90 -20.16 -1.31
N ASP A 58 1.67 -21.23 -1.51
CA ASP A 58 2.68 -21.27 -2.57
C ASP A 58 2.02 -21.21 -3.96
N GLN A 59 0.87 -21.86 -4.13
CA GLN A 59 0.08 -21.79 -5.36
C GLN A 59 -0.42 -20.37 -5.63
N LEU A 60 -0.98 -19.69 -4.63
CA LEU A 60 -1.44 -18.30 -4.73
C LEU A 60 -0.30 -17.34 -5.07
N HIS A 61 0.85 -17.50 -4.43
CA HIS A 61 2.04 -16.69 -4.73
C HIS A 61 2.46 -16.83 -6.19
N HIS A 62 2.55 -18.08 -6.69
CA HIS A 62 2.87 -18.35 -8.08
C HIS A 62 1.83 -17.77 -9.05
N GLU A 63 0.54 -17.92 -8.75
CA GLU A 63 -0.54 -17.40 -9.59
C GLU A 63 -0.51 -15.87 -9.68
N VAL A 64 -0.38 -15.18 -8.55
CA VAL A 64 -0.28 -13.71 -8.51
C VAL A 64 0.94 -13.23 -9.29
N CYS A 65 2.11 -13.85 -9.08
CA CYS A 65 3.34 -13.48 -9.78
C CYS A 65 3.28 -13.72 -11.30
N SER A 66 2.49 -14.70 -11.75
CA SER A 66 2.39 -15.03 -13.18
C SER A 66 1.29 -14.25 -13.90
N ARG A 67 0.18 -13.94 -13.22
CA ARG A 67 -1.01 -13.33 -13.84
C ARG A 67 -1.20 -11.86 -13.50
N GLY A 68 -0.67 -11.40 -12.38
CA GLY A 68 -0.79 -10.02 -11.90
C GLY A 68 0.43 -9.14 -12.17
N TYR A 69 1.50 -9.69 -12.74
CA TYR A 69 2.73 -8.96 -13.06
C TYR A 69 2.84 -8.69 -14.57
N ASP A 70 3.02 -7.43 -14.93
CA ASP A 70 3.37 -7.01 -16.30
C ASP A 70 4.90 -6.94 -16.42
N GLY A 71 5.49 -7.96 -17.04
CA GLY A 71 6.93 -8.06 -17.24
C GLY A 71 7.50 -7.04 -18.23
N GLU A 72 6.68 -6.47 -19.12
CA GLU A 72 7.10 -5.43 -20.06
C GLU A 72 7.23 -4.08 -19.33
N ARG A 73 6.27 -3.77 -18.46
CA ARG A 73 6.27 -2.54 -17.65
C ARG A 73 7.09 -2.64 -16.37
N GLY A 74 7.42 -3.85 -15.93
CA GLY A 74 8.17 -4.09 -14.71
C GLY A 74 7.38 -3.83 -13.43
N THR A 75 6.06 -4.03 -13.44
CA THR A 75 5.16 -3.69 -12.32
C THR A 75 4.01 -4.67 -12.20
N PHE A 76 3.49 -4.86 -10.98
CA PHE A 76 2.17 -5.44 -10.82
C PHE A 76 1.09 -4.51 -11.37
N THR A 77 -0.05 -5.08 -11.75
CA THR A 77 -1.20 -4.35 -12.29
C THR A 77 -2.44 -4.54 -11.42
N GLN A 78 -3.43 -3.65 -11.56
CA GLN A 78 -4.59 -3.55 -10.68
C GLN A 78 -5.38 -4.87 -10.58
N PHE A 79 -5.61 -5.52 -11.72
CA PHE A 79 -6.22 -6.85 -11.81
C PHE A 79 -5.60 -7.67 -12.94
N TYR A 80 -5.77 -8.99 -12.90
CA TYR A 80 -5.18 -9.89 -13.90
C TYR A 80 -5.58 -9.54 -15.34
N GLY A 81 -4.59 -9.39 -16.21
CA GLY A 81 -4.76 -9.01 -17.61
C GLY A 81 -4.99 -7.51 -17.86
N SER A 82 -4.99 -6.67 -16.82
CA SER A 82 -4.96 -5.20 -16.98
C SER A 82 -3.54 -4.68 -17.22
N ARG A 83 -3.42 -3.49 -17.80
CA ARG A 83 -2.20 -2.68 -17.78
C ARG A 83 -2.27 -1.53 -16.76
N GLU A 84 -3.38 -1.39 -16.04
CA GLU A 84 -3.60 -0.27 -15.12
C GLU A 84 -2.85 -0.47 -13.79
N LEU A 85 -2.44 0.63 -13.17
CA LEU A 85 -1.83 0.63 -11.83
C LEU A 85 -2.87 0.87 -10.74
N ASP A 86 -2.53 0.44 -9.54
CA ASP A 86 -3.32 0.70 -8.34
C ASP A 86 -2.39 0.86 -7.13
N ALA A 87 -2.63 1.88 -6.30
CA ALA A 87 -1.82 2.17 -5.12
C ALA A 87 -1.95 1.10 -4.03
N SER A 88 -3.01 0.27 -4.05
CA SER A 88 -3.08 -0.92 -3.19
C SER A 88 -1.96 -1.92 -3.47
N LEU A 89 -1.29 -1.83 -4.62
CA LEU A 89 -0.12 -2.65 -4.93
C LEU A 89 1.10 -2.31 -4.05
N LEU A 90 1.14 -1.12 -3.44
CA LEU A 90 2.15 -0.77 -2.44
C LEU A 90 2.07 -1.68 -1.20
N LEU A 91 0.94 -2.33 -0.96
CA LEU A 91 0.78 -3.25 0.17
C LEU A 91 1.52 -4.57 -0.02
N LEU A 92 1.86 -5.00 -1.25
CA LEU A 92 2.52 -6.28 -1.52
C LEU A 92 3.79 -6.49 -0.66
N PRO A 93 4.80 -5.61 -0.74
CA PRO A 93 5.98 -5.73 0.13
C PRO A 93 5.66 -5.46 1.60
N LEU A 94 4.71 -4.56 1.91
CA LEU A 94 4.34 -4.22 3.29
C LEU A 94 3.72 -5.40 4.07
N VAL A 95 3.00 -6.30 3.38
CA VAL A 95 2.43 -7.52 3.99
C VAL A 95 3.35 -8.75 3.89
N GLY A 96 4.54 -8.56 3.32
CA GLY A 96 5.56 -9.60 3.12
C GLY A 96 5.29 -10.51 1.93
N PHE A 97 4.46 -10.11 0.96
CA PHE A 97 4.22 -10.89 -0.26
C PHE A 97 5.48 -11.01 -1.13
N LEU A 98 6.28 -9.94 -1.18
CA LEU A 98 7.59 -9.91 -1.83
C LEU A 98 8.62 -9.26 -0.90
N ALA A 99 9.87 -9.66 -1.04
CA ALA A 99 10.98 -8.97 -0.39
C ALA A 99 11.11 -7.53 -0.94
N PRO A 100 11.48 -6.53 -0.12
CA PRO A 100 11.67 -5.14 -0.58
C PRO A 100 12.73 -4.98 -1.69
N GLU A 101 13.69 -5.90 -1.76
CA GLU A 101 14.75 -5.92 -2.77
C GLU A 101 14.32 -6.62 -4.07
N ASP A 102 13.18 -7.31 -4.08
CA ASP A 102 12.66 -7.97 -5.28
C ASP A 102 12.45 -6.93 -6.39
N PRO A 103 13.02 -7.12 -7.59
CA PRO A 103 12.87 -6.18 -8.70
C PRO A 103 11.41 -5.86 -9.04
N ARG A 104 10.50 -6.81 -8.82
CA ARG A 104 9.06 -6.63 -9.09
C ARG A 104 8.42 -5.72 -8.04
N ALA A 105 8.85 -5.82 -6.79
CA ALA A 105 8.39 -4.93 -5.72
C ALA A 105 8.91 -3.50 -5.96
N ARG A 106 10.21 -3.34 -6.24
CA ARG A 106 10.82 -2.04 -6.55
C ARG A 106 10.20 -1.38 -7.77
N GLY A 107 10.08 -2.13 -8.87
CA GLY A 107 9.47 -1.63 -10.10
C GLY A 107 8.02 -1.20 -9.92
N THR A 108 7.26 -1.89 -9.06
CA THR A 108 5.89 -1.49 -8.71
C THR A 108 5.84 -0.19 -7.90
N VAL A 109 6.70 -0.05 -6.89
CA VAL A 109 6.81 1.17 -6.09
C VAL A 109 7.19 2.37 -6.96
N ASP A 110 8.20 2.20 -7.83
CA ASP A 110 8.65 3.24 -8.74
C ASP A 110 7.60 3.59 -9.80
N ALA A 111 6.83 2.61 -10.28
CA ALA A 111 5.72 2.85 -11.21
C ALA A 111 4.60 3.66 -10.53
N VAL A 112 4.20 3.31 -9.30
CA VAL A 112 3.20 4.07 -8.54
C VAL A 112 3.69 5.49 -8.24
N ALA A 113 4.93 5.67 -7.79
CA ALA A 113 5.50 6.98 -7.53
C ALA A 113 5.56 7.88 -8.78
N ARG A 114 5.82 7.29 -9.96
CA ARG A 114 5.90 8.03 -11.22
C ARG A 114 4.52 8.37 -11.79
N GLU A 115 3.58 7.45 -11.72
CA GLU A 115 2.33 7.53 -12.50
C GLU A 115 1.11 7.91 -11.66
N LEU A 116 1.13 7.67 -10.35
CA LEU A 116 -0.01 7.92 -9.45
C LEU A 116 0.26 9.00 -8.40
N MET A 117 1.32 9.81 -8.53
CA MET A 117 1.70 10.80 -7.52
C MET A 117 1.63 12.26 -8.02
N PRO A 118 0.47 12.76 -8.46
CA PRO A 118 0.33 14.17 -8.83
C PRO A 118 0.60 15.07 -7.62
N ASP A 119 1.35 16.15 -7.84
CA ASP A 119 1.67 17.14 -6.79
C ASP A 119 2.24 16.53 -5.50
N GLY A 120 2.91 15.37 -5.62
CA GLY A 120 3.58 14.64 -4.54
C GLY A 120 2.67 14.00 -3.50
N LEU A 121 1.40 13.71 -3.84
CA LEU A 121 0.51 12.86 -3.06
C LEU A 121 -0.05 11.74 -3.94
N VAL A 122 -0.36 10.58 -3.38
CA VAL A 122 -0.69 9.38 -4.14
C VAL A 122 -2.20 9.25 -4.38
N GLN A 123 -2.63 9.09 -5.64
CA GLN A 123 -3.98 8.70 -6.05
C GLN A 123 -4.16 7.17 -5.97
N ARG A 124 -5.41 6.68 -5.89
CA ARG A 124 -5.69 5.23 -5.84
C ARG A 124 -5.30 4.51 -7.13
N TYR A 125 -5.61 5.11 -8.26
CA TYR A 125 -5.30 4.67 -9.62
C TYR A 125 -5.34 5.91 -10.51
N ALA A 126 -4.94 5.79 -11.77
CA ALA A 126 -4.94 6.94 -12.68
C ALA A 126 -6.38 7.47 -12.81
N MET A 127 -6.64 8.75 -12.58
CA MET A 127 -8.01 9.29 -12.69
C MET A 127 -8.33 9.69 -14.13
N ASP A 128 -8.11 8.78 -15.07
CA ASP A 128 -8.29 8.98 -16.51
C ASP A 128 -9.52 8.24 -17.06
N GLU A 129 -9.87 8.49 -18.33
CA GLU A 129 -11.04 7.84 -18.96
C GLU A 129 -10.96 6.31 -18.95
N ALA A 130 -9.77 5.72 -18.94
CA ALA A 130 -9.59 4.28 -18.86
C ALA A 130 -10.02 3.75 -17.49
N SER A 131 -9.65 4.45 -16.43
CA SER A 131 -9.97 4.08 -15.06
C SER A 131 -11.41 4.41 -14.67
N HIS A 132 -12.00 5.45 -15.26
CA HIS A 132 -13.45 5.73 -15.16
C HIS A 132 -14.32 4.54 -15.62
N ARG A 133 -13.87 3.80 -16.63
CA ARG A 133 -14.57 2.59 -17.10
C ARG A 133 -14.44 1.42 -16.13
N ILE A 134 -13.49 1.47 -15.20
CA ILE A 134 -13.20 0.43 -14.22
C ILE A 134 -13.89 0.76 -12.88
N ASP A 135 -13.79 2.00 -12.40
CA ASP A 135 -14.29 2.40 -11.07
C ASP A 135 -15.80 2.71 -11.05
N GLY A 136 -16.34 3.26 -12.15
CA GLY A 136 -17.70 3.77 -12.26
C GLY A 136 -17.98 5.06 -11.48
N LEU A 137 -16.96 5.84 -11.10
CA LEU A 137 -17.10 7.12 -10.38
C LEU A 137 -16.87 8.33 -11.30
N PRO A 138 -17.38 9.53 -10.97
CA PRO A 138 -17.09 10.75 -11.72
C PRO A 138 -15.65 11.23 -11.50
N PRO A 139 -15.06 12.00 -12.44
CA PRO A 139 -13.70 12.54 -12.33
C PRO A 139 -13.54 13.52 -11.16
N GLY A 140 -12.30 13.68 -10.69
CA GLY A 140 -11.93 14.67 -9.68
C GLY A 140 -11.83 14.12 -8.25
N GLU A 141 -11.46 12.85 -8.08
CA GLU A 141 -11.11 12.31 -6.76
C GLU A 141 -9.78 12.92 -6.25
N GLY A 142 -9.70 13.16 -4.94
CA GLY A 142 -8.49 13.66 -4.29
C GLY A 142 -7.42 12.58 -4.13
N CYS A 143 -6.21 12.98 -3.75
CA CYS A 143 -5.14 12.04 -3.42
C CYS A 143 -5.40 11.38 -2.07
N PHE A 144 -5.20 10.07 -1.97
CA PHE A 144 -5.43 9.28 -0.76
C PHE A 144 -4.23 9.38 0.20
N LEU A 145 -4.49 9.89 1.40
CA LEU A 145 -3.44 10.09 2.40
C LEU A 145 -2.88 8.77 2.92
N ALA A 146 -3.72 7.74 3.06
CA ALA A 146 -3.27 6.40 3.41
C ALA A 146 -2.31 5.81 2.35
N CYS A 147 -2.60 5.99 1.06
CA CYS A 147 -1.74 5.51 -0.02
C CYS A 147 -0.40 6.25 -0.05
N THR A 148 -0.41 7.55 0.26
CA THR A 148 0.82 8.34 0.39
C THR A 148 1.69 7.81 1.54
N CYS A 149 1.09 7.42 2.67
CA CYS A 149 1.80 6.77 3.77
C CYS A 149 2.35 5.39 3.36
N TRP A 150 1.60 4.59 2.61
CA TRP A 150 2.10 3.30 2.10
C TRP A 150 3.31 3.45 1.18
N LEU A 151 3.38 4.54 0.39
CA LEU A 151 4.55 4.83 -0.43
C LEU A 151 5.76 5.19 0.44
N ALA A 152 5.56 6.04 1.45
CA ALA A 152 6.60 6.37 2.42
C ALA A 152 7.10 5.13 3.17
N ASP A 153 6.21 4.23 3.60
CA ASP A 153 6.58 2.97 4.24
C ASP A 153 7.42 2.06 3.32
N ASN A 154 7.10 2.04 2.02
CA ASN A 154 7.90 1.34 1.03
C ASN A 154 9.29 1.94 0.86
N TYR A 155 9.40 3.27 0.86
CA TYR A 155 10.70 3.94 0.85
C TYR A 155 11.52 3.56 2.08
N VAL A 156 10.92 3.50 3.28
CA VAL A 156 11.61 3.00 4.48
C VAL A 156 12.08 1.55 4.27
N LEU A 157 11.23 0.66 3.77
CA LEU A 157 11.61 -0.74 3.50
C LEU A 157 12.75 -0.86 2.49
N GLN A 158 12.87 0.09 1.56
CA GLN A 158 13.92 0.11 0.53
C GLN A 158 15.16 0.92 0.95
N GLY A 159 15.21 1.44 2.18
CA GLY A 159 16.32 2.27 2.68
C GLY A 159 16.34 3.70 2.14
N ARG A 160 15.27 4.15 1.49
CA ARG A 160 15.07 5.49 0.91
C ARG A 160 14.51 6.47 1.95
N TYR A 161 15.23 6.62 3.07
CA TYR A 161 14.70 7.33 4.25
C TYR A 161 14.37 8.80 3.99
N ASP A 162 15.23 9.53 3.26
CA ASP A 162 15.02 10.96 2.99
C ASP A 162 13.71 11.19 2.19
N GLU A 163 13.40 10.30 1.24
CA GLU A 163 12.15 10.36 0.46
C GLU A 163 10.93 10.02 1.33
N ALA A 164 11.08 9.08 2.27
CA ALA A 164 10.02 8.74 3.21
C ALA A 164 9.71 9.90 4.18
N GLU A 165 10.76 10.56 4.68
CA GLU A 165 10.66 11.73 5.57
C GLU A 165 9.97 12.91 4.86
N GLN A 166 10.34 13.18 3.60
CA GLN A 166 9.68 14.22 2.81
C GLN A 166 8.18 13.97 2.60
N LEU A 167 7.78 12.72 2.33
CA LEU A 167 6.36 12.37 2.23
C LEU A 167 5.64 12.49 3.57
N LEU A 168 6.28 12.05 4.67
CA LEU A 168 5.73 12.19 6.01
C LEU A 168 5.50 13.66 6.36
N GLU A 169 6.49 14.52 6.16
CA GLU A 169 6.38 15.97 6.40
C GLU A 169 5.25 16.59 5.59
N ARG A 170 5.12 16.18 4.32
CA ARG A 170 4.03 16.63 3.45
C ARG A 170 2.67 16.26 4.04
N VAL A 171 2.47 15.00 4.44
CA VAL A 171 1.20 14.56 5.06
C VAL A 171 0.94 15.28 6.39
N LEU A 172 1.97 15.49 7.21
CA LEU A 172 1.87 16.20 8.49
C LEU A 172 1.45 17.67 8.30
N ALA A 173 1.84 18.31 7.20
CA ALA A 173 1.48 19.70 6.90
C ALA A 173 0.00 19.87 6.50
N LEU A 174 -0.69 18.78 6.11
CA LEU A 174 -2.10 18.82 5.70
C LEU A 174 -3.09 18.74 6.87
N ARG A 175 -2.60 18.43 8.07
CA ARG A 175 -3.43 18.34 9.27
C ARG A 175 -4.07 19.68 9.59
N ASN A 176 -5.30 19.65 10.07
CA ASN A 176 -5.90 20.84 10.65
C ASN A 176 -5.26 21.19 12.01
N ASP A 177 -5.76 22.25 12.64
CA ASP A 177 -5.38 22.74 13.96
C ASP A 177 -5.50 21.70 15.09
N LEU A 178 -6.37 20.69 14.93
CA LEU A 178 -6.53 19.57 15.86
C LEU A 178 -5.62 18.37 15.53
N GLY A 179 -4.80 18.45 14.48
CA GLY A 179 -3.95 17.35 14.04
C GLY A 179 -4.69 16.30 13.19
N LEU A 180 -5.92 16.57 12.74
CA LEU A 180 -6.78 15.61 12.06
C LEU A 180 -6.62 15.66 10.53
N LEU A 181 -6.77 14.49 9.92
CA LEU A 181 -6.75 14.26 8.47
C LEU A 181 -8.08 13.69 7.97
N SER A 182 -8.46 14.04 6.74
CA SER A 182 -9.51 13.36 5.98
C SER A 182 -8.97 12.14 5.25
N GLU A 183 -9.84 11.45 4.52
CA GLU A 183 -9.45 10.36 3.63
C GLU A 183 -8.55 10.83 2.49
N GLN A 184 -8.91 11.98 1.91
CA GLN A 184 -8.30 12.49 0.69
C GLN A 184 -7.88 13.94 0.85
N TYR A 185 -6.96 14.40 0.00
CA TYR A 185 -6.61 15.80 -0.16
C TYR A 185 -6.75 16.21 -1.62
N ASP A 186 -7.40 17.33 -1.87
CA ASP A 186 -7.49 17.94 -3.20
C ASP A 186 -6.31 18.92 -3.37
N PRO A 187 -5.29 18.58 -4.19
CA PRO A 187 -4.13 19.46 -4.38
C PRO A 187 -4.46 20.71 -5.18
N ALA A 188 -5.48 20.69 -6.05
CA ALA A 188 -5.88 21.84 -6.86
C ALA A 188 -6.61 22.89 -6.02
N GLN A 189 -7.51 22.45 -5.14
CA GLN A 189 -8.25 23.34 -4.23
C GLN A 189 -7.57 23.51 -2.87
N GLN A 190 -6.46 22.81 -2.64
CA GLN A 190 -5.65 22.82 -1.41
C GLN A 190 -6.46 22.57 -0.14
N ARG A 191 -7.33 21.55 -0.14
CA ARG A 191 -8.22 21.25 1.00
C ARG A 191 -8.39 19.76 1.27
N LEU A 192 -8.69 19.43 2.52
CA LEU A 192 -9.11 18.11 2.95
C LEU A 192 -10.50 17.77 2.34
N VAL A 193 -10.63 16.58 1.75
CA VAL A 193 -11.87 16.08 1.12
C VAL A 193 -12.14 14.62 1.47
N GLY A 194 -13.38 14.17 1.26
CA GLY A 194 -13.83 12.82 1.64
C GLY A 194 -14.15 12.70 3.14
N ASN A 195 -14.12 11.48 3.66
CA ASN A 195 -14.47 11.19 5.05
C ASN A 195 -13.55 11.96 6.03
N PHE A 196 -14.12 12.55 7.08
CA PHE A 196 -13.38 13.34 8.07
C PHE A 196 -13.93 13.19 9.51
N PRO A 197 -13.08 12.94 10.52
CA PRO A 197 -11.69 12.47 10.39
C PRO A 197 -11.64 11.02 9.88
N GLN A 198 -10.65 10.68 9.05
CA GLN A 198 -10.55 9.32 8.51
C GLN A 198 -9.55 8.46 9.28
N ALA A 199 -10.02 7.38 9.92
CA ALA A 199 -9.18 6.50 10.72
C ALA A 199 -8.02 5.89 9.92
N PHE A 200 -8.26 5.47 8.67
CA PHE A 200 -7.20 4.86 7.84
C PHE A 200 -6.05 5.81 7.54
N SER A 201 -6.32 7.10 7.28
CA SER A 201 -5.26 8.10 7.08
C SER A 201 -4.39 8.25 8.33
N HIS A 202 -5.01 8.23 9.52
CA HIS A 202 -4.28 8.32 10.78
C HIS A 202 -3.50 7.04 11.10
N VAL A 203 -4.05 5.85 10.80
CA VAL A 203 -3.32 4.58 10.95
C VAL A 203 -2.10 4.55 10.03
N GLY A 204 -2.25 4.98 8.77
CA GLY A 204 -1.13 5.16 7.84
C GLY A 204 -0.06 6.08 8.41
N LEU A 205 -0.45 7.28 8.85
CA LEU A 205 0.47 8.27 9.43
C LEU A 205 1.24 7.71 10.65
N ILE A 206 0.53 7.07 11.59
CA ILE A 206 1.15 6.49 12.80
C ILE A 206 2.14 5.39 12.43
N ASN A 207 1.79 4.51 11.49
CA ASN A 207 2.68 3.45 11.02
C ASN A 207 3.94 4.02 10.38
N THR A 208 3.81 5.01 9.50
CA THR A 208 4.95 5.66 8.86
C THR A 208 5.88 6.36 9.86
N ILE A 209 5.32 7.10 10.81
CA ILE A 209 6.11 7.70 11.90
C ILE A 209 6.87 6.61 12.66
N ARG A 210 6.21 5.50 13.01
CA ARG A 210 6.85 4.38 13.72
C ARG A 210 7.95 3.72 12.90
N ASN A 211 7.75 3.57 11.60
CA ASN A 211 8.71 2.94 10.69
C ASN A 211 9.96 3.81 10.52
N ILE A 212 9.79 5.12 10.36
CA ILE A 212 10.90 6.08 10.30
C ILE A 212 11.61 6.16 11.66
N ALA A 213 10.87 6.31 12.77
CA ALA A 213 11.45 6.47 14.11
C ALA A 213 12.24 5.24 14.59
N ARG A 214 11.97 4.04 14.06
CA ARG A 214 12.75 2.82 14.37
C ARG A 214 14.16 2.82 13.78
N ARG A 215 14.44 3.69 12.80
CA ARG A 215 15.80 3.94 12.29
C ARG A 215 16.71 4.43 13.40
N ASP A 216 16.21 5.38 14.19
CA ASP A 216 16.96 6.00 15.26
C ASP A 216 16.63 5.30 16.57
N GLY A 217 17.59 4.55 17.12
CA GLY A 217 17.44 4.03 18.48
C GLY A 217 17.25 5.20 19.48
N PRO A 218 16.70 4.97 20.68
CA PRO A 218 16.57 6.01 21.70
C PRO A 218 17.90 6.73 22.02
N ALA A 219 19.04 6.08 21.74
CA ALA A 219 20.37 6.65 21.89
C ALA A 219 20.75 7.66 20.78
N GLU A 220 20.31 7.45 19.54
CA GLU A 220 20.59 8.34 18.39
C GLU A 220 19.69 9.57 18.43
N HIS A 221 18.41 9.40 18.77
CA HIS A 221 17.46 10.50 18.97
C HIS A 221 17.88 11.47 20.11
N ARG A 222 18.53 10.94 21.15
CA ARG A 222 19.11 11.75 22.26
C ARG A 222 20.47 12.37 21.92
N ARG A 223 21.11 11.92 20.83
CA ARG A 223 22.38 12.47 20.34
C ARG A 223 22.13 13.68 19.44
N SER A 224 21.16 13.60 18.51
CA SER A 224 20.82 14.72 17.61
C SER A 224 20.30 15.96 18.34
N THR A 225 19.62 15.78 19.48
CA THR A 225 19.14 16.88 20.33
C THR A 225 20.25 17.57 21.14
N LYS A 226 21.44 16.98 21.28
CA LYS A 226 22.58 17.62 21.97
C LYS A 226 23.40 18.53 21.05
N ASP A 227 23.38 18.29 19.75
CA ASP A 227 24.17 19.08 18.78
C ASP A 227 23.46 20.38 18.36
N ALA A 228 22.19 20.57 18.70
CA ALA A 228 21.44 21.82 18.48
C ALA A 228 21.61 22.87 19.61
N GLY A 229 22.51 22.63 20.57
CA GLY A 229 22.63 23.44 21.80
C GLY A 229 23.94 24.18 22.01
N HIS A 230 24.84 24.25 21.02
CA HIS A 230 26.08 25.06 21.11
C HIS A 230 26.41 25.68 19.74
N ALA A 231 25.77 26.81 19.45
CA ALA A 231 26.26 27.83 18.53
C ALA A 231 25.88 29.20 19.09
#